data_AF-A0A4R2C8R7-F1
#
_entry.id   AF-A0A4R2C8R7-F1
#
_cell.length_a   1.000
_cell.length_b   1.000
_cell.length_c   1.000
_cell.angle_alpha   90.00
_cell.angle_beta   90.00
_cell.angle_gamma   90.00
#
_symmetry.space_group_name_H-M   'P 1'
#
loop_
_entity.id
_entity.type
_entity.pdbx_description
1 polymer ?
#
loop_
_entity_poly.entity_id
_entity_poly.type
_entity_poly.pdbx_seq_one_letter_code
_entity_poly.pdbx_strand_id
1 'polypeptide(L)'
;MDTRIKPTIRVANALLLAAAMLLSVAATPAARAADLTATELCDREAGSELDLERNRAFPAVAADDIRIGVALSACREAYNQNGGARTQFQLARVLDRAGERLKALRILGEAAQNGHALAMAVYGTRLAERGEPEAAFDLYQRAAAAGNTVAAQHLAAAYRDGVGTERAKTN
;
A
#
# COMPACT_ATOMS: atom_id res chain seq x y z
N MET A 1 -100.44 -22.06 32.49
CA MET A 1 -99.57 -22.79 33.43
C MET A 1 -98.73 -23.73 32.58
N ASP A 2 -97.42 -23.63 32.42
CA ASP A 2 -96.41 -22.96 33.23
C ASP A 2 -95.34 -22.29 32.36
N THR A 3 -94.93 -21.13 32.84
CA THR A 3 -93.77 -20.35 32.42
C THR A 3 -92.47 -21.00 32.88
N ARG A 4 -91.46 -21.08 32.01
CA ARG A 4 -90.06 -21.02 32.45
C ARG A 4 -89.28 -20.02 31.61
N ILE A 5 -88.65 -19.09 32.31
CA ILE A 5 -88.00 -17.87 31.85
C ILE A 5 -86.49 -17.99 32.15
N LYS A 6 -85.68 -17.40 31.24
CA LYS A 6 -84.29 -16.87 31.36
C LYS A 6 -83.09 -17.86 31.29
N PRO A 7 -81.85 -17.39 30.98
CA PRO A 7 -81.43 -16.10 30.41
C PRO A 7 -80.36 -16.15 29.28
N THR A 8 -80.35 -15.06 28.52
CA THR A 8 -79.28 -14.35 27.79
C THR A 8 -77.82 -14.83 27.89
N ILE A 9 -77.12 -14.93 26.75
CA ILE A 9 -75.73 -14.43 26.59
C ILE A 9 -75.60 -13.81 25.20
N ARG A 10 -75.41 -12.48 25.16
CA ARG A 10 -74.98 -11.72 23.97
C ARG A 10 -73.46 -11.84 23.89
N VAL A 11 -72.93 -12.35 22.78
CA VAL A 11 -71.50 -12.22 22.48
C VAL A 11 -71.36 -11.09 21.46
N ALA A 12 -70.93 -9.93 21.96
CA ALA A 12 -70.55 -8.79 21.15
C ALA A 12 -69.26 -9.13 20.40
N ASN A 13 -69.31 -9.12 19.07
CA ASN A 13 -68.10 -9.18 18.24
C ASN A 13 -67.42 -7.80 18.29
N ALA A 14 -66.43 -7.67 19.18
CA ALA A 14 -65.60 -6.50 19.28
C ALA A 14 -64.64 -6.45 18.07
N LEU A 15 -64.85 -5.46 17.19
CA LEU A 15 -63.83 -5.02 16.24
C LEU A 15 -62.61 -4.52 17.04
N LEU A 16 -61.49 -5.22 16.94
CA LEU A 16 -60.18 -4.73 17.38
C LEU A 16 -59.45 -4.19 16.15
N LEU A 17 -59.47 -2.87 15.98
CA LEU A 17 -58.56 -2.14 15.10
C LEU A 17 -57.16 -2.18 15.71
N ALA A 18 -56.28 -3.04 15.19
CA ALA A 18 -54.85 -2.98 15.52
C ALA A 18 -54.19 -1.90 14.66
N ALA A 19 -54.00 -0.71 15.23
CA ALA A 19 -53.16 0.33 14.63
C ALA A 19 -51.68 -0.05 14.80
N ALA A 20 -51.05 -0.55 13.74
CA ALA A 20 -49.61 -0.81 13.71
C ALA A 20 -48.85 0.51 13.61
N MET A 21 -48.28 0.99 14.72
CA MET A 21 -47.27 2.06 14.69
C MET A 21 -45.96 1.49 14.14
N LEU A 22 -45.70 1.75 12.86
CA LEU A 22 -44.39 1.53 12.26
C LEU A 22 -43.46 2.65 12.74
N LEU A 23 -42.68 2.42 13.79
CA LEU A 23 -41.50 3.24 14.05
C LEU A 23 -40.52 3.01 12.90
N SER A 24 -40.44 3.98 11.99
CA SER A 24 -39.42 4.02 10.96
C SER A 24 -38.09 4.36 11.63
N VAL A 25 -37.32 3.35 12.02
CA VAL A 25 -35.91 3.55 12.35
C VAL A 25 -35.20 3.90 11.04
N ALA A 26 -35.01 5.19 10.79
CA ALA A 26 -34.09 5.64 9.76
C ALA A 26 -32.68 5.24 10.21
N ALA A 27 -32.19 4.11 9.70
CA ALA A 27 -30.80 3.72 9.86
C ALA A 27 -29.94 4.79 9.17
N THR A 28 -29.36 5.71 9.95
CA THR A 28 -28.25 6.52 9.46
C THR A 28 -27.15 5.54 9.06
N PRO A 29 -26.62 5.57 7.82
CA PRO A 29 -25.48 4.76 7.51
C PRO A 29 -24.36 5.24 8.43
N ALA A 30 -23.99 4.42 9.41
CA ALA A 30 -22.72 4.59 10.08
C ALA A 30 -21.69 4.66 8.96
N ALA A 31 -20.99 5.80 8.86
CA ALA A 31 -19.88 5.94 7.95
C ALA A 31 -18.96 4.75 8.23
N ARG A 32 -19.00 3.74 7.36
CA ARG A 32 -18.04 2.64 7.42
C ARG A 32 -16.69 3.34 7.33
N ALA A 33 -15.84 3.20 8.36
CA ALA A 33 -14.42 3.39 8.14
C ALA A 33 -14.10 2.50 6.93
N ALA A 34 -13.81 3.10 5.79
CA ALA A 34 -13.59 2.33 4.57
C ALA A 34 -12.39 1.43 4.85
N ASP A 35 -12.57 0.12 4.66
CA ASP A 35 -11.46 -0.82 4.78
C ASP A 35 -10.39 -0.42 3.76
N LEU A 36 -9.13 -0.32 4.21
CA LEU A 36 -8.03 0.02 3.32
C LEU A 36 -7.89 -1.06 2.24
N THR A 37 -7.65 -0.63 1.00
CA THR A 37 -7.21 -1.53 -0.07
C THR A 37 -5.88 -2.20 0.29
N ALA A 38 -5.54 -3.31 -0.37
CA ALA A 38 -4.26 -3.97 -0.16
C ALA A 38 -3.07 -3.03 -0.43
N THR A 39 -3.20 -2.14 -1.43
CA THR A 39 -2.17 -1.15 -1.76
C THR A 39 -2.04 -0.09 -0.67
N GLU A 40 -3.14 0.44 -0.15
CA GLU A 40 -3.10 1.39 0.98
C GLU A 40 -2.55 0.75 2.25
N LEU A 41 -2.88 -0.52 2.48
CA LEU A 41 -2.31 -1.27 3.59
C LEU A 41 -0.81 -1.48 3.43
N CYS A 42 -0.34 -1.81 2.22
CA CYS A 42 1.10 -1.90 1.92
C CYS A 42 1.79 -0.53 2.10
N ASP A 43 1.19 0.55 1.59
CA ASP A 43 1.69 1.91 1.76
C ASP A 43 1.88 2.26 3.25
N ARG A 44 0.89 1.91 4.07
CA ARG A 44 0.90 2.18 5.52
C ARG A 44 1.99 1.42 6.26
N GLU A 45 2.29 0.20 5.85
CA GLU A 45 3.19 -0.70 6.59
C GLU A 45 4.63 -0.70 6.03
N ALA A 46 4.85 -0.16 4.82
CA ALA A 46 6.11 -0.30 4.11
C ALA A 46 6.52 0.92 3.24
N GLY A 47 5.89 2.09 3.38
CA GLY A 47 6.34 3.33 2.71
C GLY A 47 7.71 3.80 3.23
N SER A 48 8.65 4.19 2.35
CA SER A 48 9.99 4.66 2.77
C SER A 48 10.00 6.17 2.95
N GLU A 49 10.78 6.69 3.90
CA GLU A 49 10.98 8.14 4.05
C GLU A 49 11.72 8.77 2.88
N LEU A 50 12.57 7.99 2.20
CA LEU A 50 13.36 8.41 1.04
C LEU A 50 12.53 8.40 -0.26
N ASP A 51 11.34 7.80 -0.21
CA ASP A 51 10.48 7.62 -1.38
C ASP A 51 9.60 8.87 -1.58
N LEU A 52 9.92 9.64 -2.62
CA LEU A 52 9.15 10.83 -3.00
C LEU A 52 7.80 10.48 -3.65
N GLU A 53 7.65 9.25 -4.15
CA GLU A 53 6.45 8.70 -4.79
C GLU A 53 5.51 8.00 -3.78
N ARG A 54 5.91 7.93 -2.50
CA ARG A 54 5.12 7.28 -1.44
C ARG A 54 3.74 7.93 -1.28
N ASN A 55 2.77 7.12 -0.87
CA ASN A 55 1.48 7.65 -0.41
C ASN A 55 1.67 8.42 0.90
N ARG A 56 1.41 9.74 0.88
CA ARG A 56 1.61 10.62 2.03
C ARG A 56 0.43 10.64 3.01
N ALA A 57 -0.65 9.90 2.73
CA ALA A 57 -1.73 9.68 3.69
C ALA A 57 -1.26 8.87 4.92
N PHE A 58 -0.14 8.14 4.80
CA PHE A 58 0.44 7.34 5.86
C PHE A 58 1.84 7.85 6.26
N PRO A 59 2.26 7.66 7.52
CA PRO A 59 3.62 7.94 7.95
C PRO A 59 4.61 7.03 7.20
N ALA A 60 5.85 7.50 7.04
CA ALA A 60 6.92 6.64 6.55
C ALA A 60 7.30 5.59 7.62
N VAL A 61 7.74 4.42 7.17
CA VAL A 61 8.20 3.32 8.01
C VAL A 61 9.67 3.09 7.72
N ALA A 62 10.52 3.29 8.74
CA ALA A 62 11.95 3.00 8.65
C ALA A 62 12.18 1.50 8.40
N ALA A 63 13.30 1.12 7.80
CA ALA A 63 13.56 -0.27 7.42
C ALA A 63 13.49 -1.24 8.61
N ASP A 64 14.05 -0.84 9.75
CA ASP A 64 14.08 -1.66 10.96
C ASP A 64 12.70 -1.82 11.63
N ASP A 65 11.83 -0.83 11.45
CA ASP A 65 10.47 -0.77 12.01
C ASP A 65 9.42 -1.55 11.19
N ILE A 66 9.80 -2.07 10.01
CA ILE A 66 8.88 -2.86 9.18
C ILE A 66 8.45 -4.13 9.94
N ARG A 67 7.15 -4.19 10.25
CA ARG A 67 6.51 -5.37 10.84
C ARG A 67 6.27 -6.41 9.77
N ILE A 68 7.21 -7.37 9.65
CA ILE A 68 7.24 -8.36 8.56
C ILE A 68 5.88 -9.02 8.31
N GLY A 69 5.19 -9.54 9.35
CA GLY A 69 3.96 -10.30 9.15
C GLY A 69 2.86 -9.51 8.42
N VAL A 70 2.49 -8.34 8.94
CA VAL A 70 1.43 -7.51 8.34
C VAL A 70 1.87 -6.89 7.02
N ALA A 71 3.11 -6.39 6.94
CA ALA A 71 3.62 -5.75 5.73
C ALA A 71 3.77 -6.75 4.58
N LEU A 72 4.25 -7.97 4.85
CA LEU A 72 4.47 -8.99 3.82
C LEU A 72 3.15 -9.47 3.25
N SER A 73 2.15 -9.72 4.11
CA SER A 73 0.81 -10.09 3.65
C SER A 73 0.20 -8.98 2.79
N ALA A 74 0.21 -7.74 3.26
CA ALA A 74 -0.37 -6.60 2.56
C ALA A 74 0.31 -6.34 1.20
N CYS A 75 1.64 -6.25 1.18
CA CYS A 75 2.38 -5.95 -0.04
C CYS A 75 2.38 -7.12 -1.04
N ARG A 76 2.28 -8.37 -0.57
CA ARG A 76 2.10 -9.52 -1.46
C ARG A 76 0.74 -9.47 -2.15
N GLU A 77 -0.31 -9.19 -1.38
CA GLU A 77 -1.67 -9.08 -1.92
C GLU A 77 -1.76 -7.91 -2.91
N ALA A 78 -1.23 -6.74 -2.55
CA ALA A 78 -1.18 -5.58 -3.44
C ALA A 78 -0.42 -5.88 -4.74
N TYR A 79 0.71 -6.60 -4.66
CA TYR A 79 1.47 -7.03 -5.83
C TYR A 79 0.68 -8.02 -6.70
N ASN A 80 0.00 -9.00 -6.10
CA ASN A 80 -0.83 -9.97 -6.82
C ASN A 80 -2.04 -9.32 -7.51
N GLN A 81 -2.52 -8.20 -6.97
CA GLN A 81 -3.55 -7.36 -7.59
C GLN A 81 -2.99 -6.41 -8.67
N ASN A 82 -1.75 -6.64 -9.14
CA ASN A 82 -1.04 -5.80 -10.12
C ASN A 82 -0.77 -4.36 -9.64
N GLY A 83 -0.42 -4.21 -8.36
CA GLY A 83 0.06 -2.94 -7.82
C GLY A 83 1.27 -2.43 -8.61
N GLY A 84 1.34 -1.10 -8.79
CA GLY A 84 2.37 -0.45 -9.61
C GLY A 84 3.78 -0.51 -9.03
N ALA A 85 4.70 0.22 -9.67
CA ALA A 85 6.13 0.21 -9.34
C ALA A 85 6.44 0.57 -7.88
N ARG A 86 5.63 1.45 -7.27
CA ARG A 86 5.68 1.76 -5.84
C ARG A 86 5.39 0.55 -4.95
N THR A 87 4.35 -0.22 -5.25
CA THR A 87 4.01 -1.45 -4.52
C THR A 87 5.13 -2.48 -4.64
N GLN A 88 5.71 -2.61 -5.84
CA GLN A 88 6.87 -3.48 -6.07
C GLN A 88 8.05 -3.06 -5.20
N PHE A 89 8.39 -1.77 -5.18
CA PHE A 89 9.46 -1.26 -4.32
C PHE A 89 9.20 -1.53 -2.83
N GLN A 90 8.00 -1.24 -2.34
CA GLN A 90 7.63 -1.50 -0.94
C GLN A 90 7.71 -2.99 -0.60
N LEU A 91 7.23 -3.87 -1.49
CA LEU A 91 7.38 -5.31 -1.33
C LEU A 91 8.85 -5.76 -1.29
N ALA A 92 9.71 -5.18 -2.13
CA ALA A 92 11.15 -5.46 -2.10
C ALA A 92 11.77 -5.08 -0.74
N ARG A 93 11.40 -3.94 -0.16
CA ARG A 93 11.85 -3.55 1.20
C ARG A 93 11.43 -4.57 2.26
N VAL A 94 10.18 -5.03 2.20
CA VAL A 94 9.65 -6.02 3.17
C VAL A 94 10.36 -7.36 3.01
N LEU A 95 10.61 -7.81 1.78
CA LEU A 95 11.35 -9.04 1.51
C LEU A 95 12.79 -8.98 2.01
N ASP A 96 13.46 -7.83 1.82
CA ASP A 96 14.82 -7.62 2.32
C ASP A 96 14.84 -7.68 3.86
N ARG A 97 13.89 -7.00 4.53
CA ARG A 97 13.72 -7.06 5.99
C ARG A 97 13.42 -8.48 6.50
N ALA A 98 12.73 -9.30 5.70
CA ALA A 98 12.45 -10.70 5.99
C ALA A 98 13.62 -11.64 5.67
N GLY A 99 14.74 -11.13 5.14
CA GLY A 99 15.91 -11.93 4.78
C GLY A 99 15.80 -12.63 3.42
N GLU A 100 14.75 -12.40 2.64
CA GLU A 100 14.52 -13.01 1.33
C GLU A 100 15.26 -12.27 0.20
N ARG A 101 16.57 -12.08 0.37
CA ARG A 101 17.42 -11.18 -0.44
C ARG A 101 17.31 -11.37 -1.95
N LEU A 102 17.31 -12.63 -2.44
CA LEU A 102 17.22 -12.90 -3.89
C LEU A 102 15.87 -12.48 -4.47
N LYS A 103 14.77 -12.70 -3.73
CA LYS A 103 13.44 -12.26 -4.15
C LYS A 103 13.31 -10.75 -4.06
N ALA A 104 13.86 -10.15 -2.99
CA ALA A 104 13.91 -8.70 -2.83
C ALA A 104 14.61 -8.04 -4.03
N LEU A 105 15.79 -8.53 -4.41
CA LEU A 105 16.57 -8.00 -5.53
C LEU A 105 15.81 -8.12 -6.86
N ARG A 106 15.15 -9.25 -7.12
CA ARG A 106 14.32 -9.42 -8.32
C ARG A 106 13.18 -8.40 -8.39
N ILE A 107 12.38 -8.31 -7.32
CA ILE A 107 11.24 -7.38 -7.26
C ILE A 107 11.72 -5.91 -7.31
N LEU A 108 12.86 -5.61 -6.71
CA LEU A 108 13.48 -4.28 -6.79
C LEU A 108 13.86 -3.92 -8.23
N GLY A 109 14.43 -4.87 -8.97
CA GLY A 109 14.73 -4.72 -10.40
C GLY A 109 13.48 -4.51 -11.26
N GLU A 110 12.37 -5.18 -10.93
CA GLU A 110 11.07 -4.95 -11.59
C GLU A 110 10.55 -3.53 -11.31
N ALA A 111 10.60 -3.07 -10.06
CA ALA A 111 10.21 -1.71 -9.70
C ALA A 111 11.05 -0.64 -10.43
N ALA A 112 12.36 -0.87 -10.54
CA ALA A 112 13.27 -0.01 -11.29
C ALA A 112 12.93 0.02 -12.80
N GLN A 113 12.69 -1.16 -13.41
CA GLN A 113 12.26 -1.26 -14.82
C GLN A 113 10.93 -0.53 -15.05
N ASN A 114 10.01 -0.60 -14.09
CA ASN A 114 8.69 0.04 -14.16
C ASN A 114 8.68 1.52 -13.74
N GLY A 115 9.84 2.16 -13.60
CA GLY A 115 9.91 3.62 -13.48
C GLY A 115 10.06 4.18 -12.07
N HIS A 116 10.07 3.35 -11.01
CA HIS A 116 10.17 3.85 -9.65
C HIS A 116 11.58 4.40 -9.35
N ALA A 117 11.70 5.70 -9.11
CA ALA A 117 12.96 6.41 -9.12
C ALA A 117 13.88 5.99 -7.96
N LEU A 118 13.32 5.80 -6.76
CA LEU A 118 14.11 5.29 -5.64
C LEU A 118 14.50 3.82 -5.84
N ALA A 119 13.68 3.03 -6.54
CA ALA A 119 14.03 1.64 -6.83
C ALA A 119 15.20 1.56 -7.80
N MET A 120 15.23 2.42 -8.83
CA MET A 120 16.37 2.55 -9.73
C MET A 120 17.66 2.90 -8.97
N ALA A 121 17.60 3.85 -8.03
CA ALA A 121 18.76 4.22 -7.22
C ALA A 121 19.26 3.03 -6.39
N VAL A 122 18.37 2.38 -5.63
CA VAL A 122 18.76 1.24 -4.77
C VAL A 122 19.23 0.05 -5.61
N TYR A 123 18.58 -0.24 -6.73
CA TYR A 123 18.98 -1.32 -7.64
C TYR A 123 20.33 -1.03 -8.29
N GLY A 124 20.57 0.21 -8.72
CA GLY A 124 21.86 0.66 -9.24
C GLY A 124 22.98 0.42 -8.24
N THR A 125 22.76 0.71 -6.95
CA THR A 125 23.75 0.42 -5.90
C THR A 125 24.08 -1.08 -5.83
N ARG A 126 23.07 -1.96 -5.96
CA ARG A 126 23.29 -3.41 -5.99
C ARG A 126 24.04 -3.88 -7.23
N LEU A 127 23.84 -3.25 -8.38
CA LEU A 127 24.59 -3.55 -9.61
C LEU A 127 26.04 -3.10 -9.50
N ALA A 128 26.29 -1.90 -8.96
CA ALA A 128 27.64 -1.41 -8.70
C ALA A 128 28.41 -2.35 -7.74
N GLU A 129 27.77 -2.79 -6.65
CA GLU A 129 28.33 -3.78 -5.70
C GLU A 129 28.68 -5.12 -6.36
N ARG A 130 28.01 -5.46 -7.47
CA ARG A 130 28.25 -6.68 -8.27
C ARG A 130 29.28 -6.50 -9.39
N GLY A 131 29.89 -5.32 -9.51
CA GLY A 131 30.85 -5.02 -10.56
C GLY A 131 30.21 -4.62 -11.90
N GLU A 132 28.99 -4.08 -11.87
CA GLU A 132 28.25 -3.59 -13.06
C GLU A 132 28.05 -2.05 -12.99
N PRO A 133 29.11 -1.23 -12.90
CA PRO A 133 29.01 0.20 -12.63
C PRO A 133 28.38 1.01 -13.77
N GLU A 134 28.53 0.60 -15.03
CA GLU A 134 27.90 1.28 -16.18
C GLU A 134 26.37 1.15 -16.13
N ALA A 135 25.86 -0.04 -15.80
CA ALA A 135 24.44 -0.27 -15.62
C ALA A 135 23.88 0.49 -14.41
N ALA A 136 24.64 0.56 -13.32
CA ALA A 136 24.30 1.39 -12.18
C ALA A 136 24.23 2.89 -12.55
N PHE A 137 25.19 3.37 -13.34
CA PHE A 137 25.25 4.75 -13.80
C PHE A 137 24.04 5.15 -14.63
N ASP A 138 23.59 4.31 -15.58
CA ASP A 138 22.36 4.55 -16.34
C ASP A 138 21.12 4.69 -15.42
N LEU A 139 20.98 3.79 -14.46
CA LEU A 139 19.88 3.84 -13.49
C LEU A 139 19.93 5.12 -12.64
N TYR A 140 21.11 5.53 -12.20
CA TYR A 140 21.26 6.77 -11.44
C TYR A 140 20.88 8.00 -12.28
N GLN A 141 21.27 8.04 -13.56
CA GLN A 141 20.88 9.14 -14.46
C GLN A 141 19.37 9.26 -14.58
N ARG A 142 18.69 8.15 -14.85
CA ARG A 142 17.23 8.11 -15.00
C ARG A 142 16.51 8.48 -13.70
N ALA A 143 16.97 7.95 -12.57
CA ALA A 143 16.41 8.25 -11.26
C ALA A 143 16.61 9.73 -10.87
N ALA A 144 17.80 10.29 -11.12
CA ALA A 144 18.09 11.69 -10.85
C ALA A 144 17.26 12.63 -11.75
N ALA A 145 17.08 12.28 -13.02
CA ALA A 145 16.18 13.00 -13.93
C ALA A 145 14.72 12.97 -13.45
N ALA A 146 14.31 11.91 -12.76
CA ALA A 146 13.01 11.82 -12.06
C ALA A 146 12.98 12.54 -10.69
N GLY A 147 14.03 13.27 -10.33
CA GLY A 147 14.11 14.07 -9.10
C GLY A 147 14.58 13.30 -7.86
N ASN A 148 15.06 12.06 -8.01
CA ASN A 148 15.58 11.29 -6.88
C ASN A 148 16.94 11.83 -6.41
N THR A 149 16.98 12.39 -5.20
CA THR A 149 18.19 13.01 -4.64
C THR A 149 19.26 12.01 -4.27
N VAL A 150 18.89 10.78 -3.87
CA VAL A 150 19.84 9.69 -3.59
C VAL A 150 20.61 9.32 -4.87
N ALA A 151 19.92 9.19 -5.99
CA ALA A 151 20.54 8.96 -7.30
C ALA A 151 21.45 10.12 -7.73
N ALA A 152 21.03 11.37 -7.50
CA ALA A 152 21.87 12.53 -7.82
C ALA A 152 23.19 12.53 -7.01
N GLN A 153 23.16 12.09 -5.75
CA GLN A 153 24.37 11.93 -4.94
C GLN A 153 25.29 10.83 -5.51
N HIS A 154 24.72 9.69 -5.94
CA HIS A 154 25.48 8.63 -6.60
C HIS A 154 26.10 9.09 -7.91
N LEU A 155 25.40 9.89 -8.72
CA LEU A 155 25.96 10.47 -9.95
C LEU A 155 27.12 11.42 -9.67
N ALA A 156 26.97 12.30 -8.67
CA ALA A 156 28.05 13.22 -8.30
C ALA A 156 29.32 12.45 -7.91
N ALA A 157 29.18 11.34 -7.18
CA ALA A 157 30.30 10.45 -6.87
C ALA A 157 30.85 9.77 -8.13
N ALA A 158 29.99 9.21 -8.99
CA ALA A 158 30.38 8.56 -10.23
C ALA A 158 31.18 9.48 -11.16
N TYR A 159 30.75 10.73 -11.35
CA TYR A 159 31.47 11.72 -12.16
C TYR A 159 32.81 12.15 -11.54
N ARG A 160 32.87 12.30 -10.22
CA ARG A 160 34.10 12.66 -9.51
C ARG A 160 35.15 11.54 -9.64
N ASP A 161 34.72 10.29 -9.53
CA ASP A 161 35.62 9.15 -9.45
C ASP A 161 35.83 8.47 -10.82
N GLY A 162 35.03 8.79 -11.83
CA GLY A 162 35.04 8.14 -13.14
C GLY A 162 34.52 6.69 -13.11
N VAL A 163 33.58 6.39 -12.22
CA VAL A 163 33.01 5.04 -12.06
C VAL A 163 31.77 4.89 -12.94
N GLY A 164 31.79 3.94 -13.86
CA GLY A 164 30.68 3.71 -14.82
C GLY A 164 30.49 4.84 -15.84
N THR A 165 31.41 5.81 -15.86
CA THR A 165 31.42 6.99 -16.74
C THR A 165 32.83 7.57 -16.84
N GLU A 166 33.08 8.49 -17.77
CA GLU A 166 34.34 9.23 -17.79
C GLU A 166 34.42 10.22 -16.63
N ARG A 167 35.61 10.40 -16.04
CA ARG A 167 35.80 11.40 -14.96
C ARG A 167 35.50 12.80 -15.49
N ALA A 168 34.68 13.55 -14.75
CA ALA A 168 34.42 14.95 -15.08
C ALA A 168 35.74 15.74 -15.07
N LYS A 169 35.98 16.50 -16.14
CA LYS A 169 37.14 17.40 -16.20
C LYS A 169 36.86 18.59 -15.30
N THR A 170 37.66 18.74 -14.25
CA THR A 170 37.74 19.99 -13.47
C THR A 170 38.59 20.97 -14.28
N ASN A 171 37.96 21.98 -14.87
CA ASN A 171 38.66 23.13 -15.43
C ASN A 171 39.07 24.11 -14.33
#